data_AF-A0A957AB80-F1
#
_entry.id   AF-A0A957AB80-F1
#
_cell.length_a   1.000
_cell.length_b   1.000
_cell.length_c   1.000
_cell.angle_alpha   90.00
_cell.angle_beta   90.00
_cell.angle_gamma   90.00
#
_symmetry.space_group_name_H-M   'P 1'
#
loop_
_entity.id
_entity.type
_entity.pdbx_description
1 polymer ?
#
loop_
_entity_poly.entity_id
_entity_poly.type
_entity_poly.pdbx_seq_one_letter_code
_entity_poly.pdbx_strand_id
1 'polypeptide(L)'
;MDILRILQQLATALQVTEKMAASLVVLSKSGGSLFGISRPTPSYRNVILALELDICDVEGRLAILRRRQTVEFRTPDAGVIRELLWGDGRLLGKTLAHGADLLGGRREGGRVVQFLGTNPPPAKGERRRIETERVVRDALLGAEEYLEGFAERPTSALKLRVLFPEGRFARTARAEMTPPRSKLRTIRPRIGKDGRAALSWTIRNPDELATYRLAWNW
;
A
#
# COMPACT_ATOMS: atom_id res chain seq x y z
N MET A 1 7.71 -29.21 22.71
CA MET A 1 6.98 -28.05 22.15
C MET A 1 6.70 -27.06 23.28
N ASP A 2 7.69 -26.26 23.64
CA ASP A 2 8.01 -24.92 23.12
C ASP A 2 7.30 -23.76 23.86
N ILE A 3 7.29 -23.84 25.19
CA ILE A 3 6.87 -22.75 26.10
C ILE A 3 7.67 -21.47 25.82
N LEU A 4 8.95 -21.61 25.46
CA LEU A 4 9.82 -20.48 25.13
C LEU A 4 9.30 -19.68 23.92
N ARG A 5 8.83 -20.38 22.88
CA ARG A 5 8.25 -19.76 21.68
C ARG A 5 6.95 -19.00 21.98
N ILE A 6 6.11 -19.55 22.86
CA ILE A 6 4.86 -18.90 23.28
C ILE A 6 5.16 -17.62 24.08
N LEU A 7 6.11 -17.67 25.02
CA LEU A 7 6.51 -16.49 25.79
C LEU A 7 7.11 -15.39 24.91
N GLN A 8 7.89 -15.76 23.89
CA GLN A 8 8.48 -14.80 22.96
C GLN A 8 7.40 -14.13 22.08
N GLN A 9 6.39 -14.89 21.62
CA GLN A 9 5.25 -14.33 20.89
C GLN A 9 4.40 -13.39 21.76
N LEU A 10 4.18 -13.73 23.03
CA LEU A 10 3.46 -12.87 23.97
C LEU A 10 4.22 -11.57 24.28
N ALA A 11 5.54 -11.63 24.45
CA ALA A 11 6.37 -10.44 24.66
C ALA A 11 6.35 -9.50 23.45
N THR A 12 6.42 -10.04 22.23
CA THR A 12 6.28 -9.24 21.00
C THR A 12 4.89 -8.62 20.89
N ALA A 13 3.83 -9.38 21.19
CA ALA A 13 2.47 -8.85 21.19
C ALA A 13 2.30 -7.71 22.20
N LEU A 14 2.85 -7.85 23.40
CA LEU A 14 2.78 -6.83 24.45
C LEU A 14 3.52 -5.54 24.02
N GLN A 15 4.73 -5.66 23.47
CA GLN A 15 5.49 -4.51 22.95
C GLN A 15 4.78 -3.81 21.79
N VAL A 16 4.10 -4.57 20.92
CA VAL A 16 3.27 -4.00 19.84
C VAL A 16 2.08 -3.26 20.45
N THR A 17 1.39 -3.82 21.44
CA THR A 17 0.27 -3.14 22.10
C THR A 17 0.69 -1.87 22.82
N GLU A 18 1.85 -1.83 23.48
CA GLU A 18 2.38 -0.63 24.14
C GLU A 18 2.74 0.45 23.12
N LYS A 19 3.43 0.09 22.02
CA LYS A 19 3.76 1.03 20.93
C LYS A 19 2.51 1.55 20.22
N MET A 20 1.50 0.70 20.02
CA MET A 20 0.22 1.10 19.46
C MET A 20 -0.57 1.99 20.42
N ALA A 21 -0.58 1.69 21.72
CA ALA A 21 -1.23 2.51 22.74
C ALA A 21 -0.57 3.89 22.84
N ALA A 22 0.77 3.96 22.83
CA ALA A 22 1.50 5.22 22.80
C ALA A 22 1.17 6.05 21.55
N SER A 23 1.08 5.39 20.38
CA SER A 23 0.71 6.05 19.11
C SER A 23 -0.75 6.51 19.10
N LEU A 24 -1.66 5.77 19.73
CA LEU A 24 -3.09 6.10 19.85
C LEU A 24 -3.34 7.24 20.85
N VAL A 25 -2.60 7.29 21.96
CA VAL A 25 -2.67 8.39 22.94
C VAL A 25 -2.19 9.72 22.33
N VAL A 26 -1.19 9.69 21.44
CA VAL A 26 -0.77 10.87 20.68
C VAL A 26 -1.87 11.34 19.71
N LEU A 27 -2.67 10.42 19.16
CA LEU A 27 -3.78 10.77 18.27
C LEU A 27 -5.03 11.26 19.03
N SER A 28 -5.33 10.72 20.22
CA SER A 28 -6.54 11.05 20.99
C SER A 28 -6.45 12.32 21.83
N LYS A 29 -5.25 12.81 22.15
CA LYS A 29 -5.05 14.06 22.92
C LYS A 29 -5.25 15.35 22.10
N SER A 30 -5.74 15.24 20.86
CA SER A 30 -6.02 16.38 19.98
C SER A 30 -7.39 17.05 20.23
N GLY A 31 -8.17 16.56 21.19
CA GLY A 31 -9.50 17.08 21.52
C GLY A 31 -9.45 18.22 22.54
N GLY A 32 -9.06 19.42 22.12
CA GLY A 32 -9.12 20.60 22.99
C GLY A 32 -8.25 21.76 22.54
N SER A 33 -8.49 22.31 21.34
CA SER A 33 -8.07 23.68 21.06
C SER A 33 -8.97 24.35 20.03
N LEU A 34 -9.70 25.38 20.46
CA LEU A 34 -10.37 26.36 19.60
C LEU A 34 -9.37 27.34 18.94
N PHE A 35 -8.06 27.10 19.06
CA PHE A 35 -6.99 27.92 18.50
C PHE A 35 -5.99 27.04 17.74
N GLY A 36 -5.87 27.24 16.43
CA GLY A 36 -4.74 26.77 15.60
C GLY A 36 -4.29 25.32 15.82
N ILE A 37 -5.15 24.34 15.50
CA ILE A 37 -4.76 22.93 15.53
C ILE A 37 -3.70 22.69 14.45
N SER A 38 -2.44 22.71 14.85
CA SER A 38 -1.33 22.23 14.04
C SER A 38 -1.57 20.75 13.74
N ARG A 39 -1.70 20.39 12.47
CA ARG A 39 -1.86 19.00 12.07
C ARG A 39 -0.65 18.21 12.57
N PRO A 40 -0.84 17.05 13.23
CA PRO A 40 0.28 16.24 13.68
C PRO A 40 1.20 15.94 12.49
N THR A 41 2.49 16.19 12.67
CA THR A 41 3.48 15.95 11.60
C THR A 41 3.55 14.44 11.35
N PRO A 42 3.40 13.98 10.09
CA PRO A 42 3.46 12.55 9.80
C PRO A 42 4.85 12.01 10.14
N SER A 43 4.88 10.84 10.77
CA SER A 43 6.11 10.19 11.26
C SER A 43 7.07 9.77 10.14
N TYR A 44 6.57 9.58 8.92
CA TYR A 44 7.35 9.35 7.70
C TYR A 44 6.66 9.97 6.48
N ARG A 45 7.40 10.06 5.38
CA ARG A 45 6.87 10.33 4.04
C ARG A 45 7.24 9.21 3.07
N ASN A 46 6.46 9.01 2.03
CA ASN A 46 6.86 8.14 0.91
C ASN A 46 7.68 8.94 -0.09
N VAL A 47 8.96 8.59 -0.28
CA VAL A 47 9.74 9.10 -1.40
C VAL A 47 9.21 8.48 -2.70
N ILE A 48 8.96 7.17 -2.69
CA ILE A 48 8.36 6.44 -3.79
C ILE A 48 7.34 5.46 -3.20
N LEU A 49 6.15 5.40 -3.80
CA LEU A 49 5.19 4.33 -3.61
C LEU A 49 4.90 3.70 -4.98
N ALA A 50 5.21 2.44 -5.16
CA ALA A 50 4.98 1.71 -6.40
C ALA A 50 4.12 0.48 -6.14
N LEU A 51 3.05 0.33 -6.91
CA LEU A 51 2.19 -0.84 -6.93
C LEU A 51 2.27 -1.49 -8.31
N GLU A 52 2.46 -2.79 -8.32
CA GLU A 52 2.52 -3.62 -9.52
C GLU A 52 1.60 -4.82 -9.34
N LEU A 53 0.63 -4.96 -10.23
CA LEU A 53 -0.24 -6.13 -10.30
C LEU A 53 0.21 -6.99 -11.48
N ASP A 54 0.69 -8.18 -11.18
CA ASP A 54 1.16 -9.15 -12.16
C ASP A 54 0.10 -10.23 -12.35
N ILE A 55 -0.65 -10.17 -13.45
CA ILE A 55 -1.74 -11.11 -13.73
C ILE A 55 -1.14 -12.34 -14.40
N CYS A 56 -1.24 -13.48 -13.71
CA CYS A 56 -0.45 -14.67 -13.99
C CYS A 56 -1.12 -15.63 -14.98
N ASP A 57 -2.45 -15.56 -15.12
CA ASP A 57 -3.20 -16.41 -16.05
C ASP A 57 -4.21 -15.63 -16.88
N VAL A 58 -4.55 -16.20 -18.04
CA VAL A 58 -5.48 -15.62 -19.01
C VAL A 58 -6.93 -15.60 -18.52
N GLU A 59 -7.28 -16.26 -17.42
CA GLU A 59 -8.63 -16.23 -16.86
C GLU A 59 -8.78 -15.13 -15.79
N GLY A 60 -7.67 -14.54 -15.30
CA GLY A 60 -7.67 -13.53 -14.25
C GLY A 60 -7.85 -14.14 -12.85
N ARG A 61 -7.63 -15.45 -12.69
CA ARG A 61 -7.83 -16.15 -11.42
C ARG A 61 -6.68 -16.00 -10.45
N LEU A 62 -5.48 -15.70 -10.94
CA LEU A 62 -4.27 -15.60 -10.17
C LEU A 62 -3.53 -14.32 -10.57
N ALA A 63 -3.19 -13.52 -9.57
CA ALA A 63 -2.29 -12.40 -9.73
C ALA A 63 -1.36 -12.27 -8.52
N ILE A 64 -0.27 -11.55 -8.71
CA ILE A 64 0.66 -11.18 -7.65
C ILE A 64 0.65 -9.66 -7.54
N LEU A 65 0.20 -9.14 -6.40
CA LEU A 65 0.28 -7.73 -6.06
C LEU A 65 1.58 -7.47 -5.31
N ARG A 66 2.46 -6.68 -5.92
CA ARG A 66 3.70 -6.19 -5.32
C ARG A 66 3.57 -4.73 -4.98
N ARG A 67 3.92 -4.36 -3.76
CA ARG A 67 4.04 -2.99 -3.32
C ARG A 67 5.46 -2.73 -2.89
N ARG A 68 6.09 -1.71 -3.47
CA ARG A 68 7.44 -1.25 -3.11
C ARG A 68 7.33 0.18 -2.63
N GLN A 69 7.75 0.44 -1.39
CA GLN A 69 7.78 1.78 -0.82
C GLN A 69 9.19 2.14 -0.38
N THR A 70 9.65 3.31 -0.78
CA THR A 70 10.83 3.96 -0.18
C THR A 70 10.31 5.04 0.75
N VAL A 71 10.49 4.85 2.05
CA VAL A 71 10.05 5.80 3.08
C VAL A 71 11.23 6.61 3.59
N GLU A 72 10.97 7.86 4.00
CA GLU A 72 11.91 8.71 4.73
C GLU A 72 11.28 9.05 6.08
N PHE A 73 11.94 8.67 7.18
CA PHE A 73 11.42 8.86 8.53
C PHE A 73 11.65 10.30 8.99
N ARG A 74 10.60 10.93 9.54
CA ARG A 74 10.62 12.33 9.99
C ARG A 74 10.78 12.44 11.51
N THR A 75 10.47 11.38 12.22
CA THR A 75 10.64 11.26 13.67
C THR A 75 11.37 9.95 14.00
N PRO A 76 12.19 9.90 15.07
CA PRO A 76 12.92 8.69 15.46
C PRO A 76 11.99 7.55 15.89
N ASP A 77 10.81 7.87 16.45
CA ASP A 77 9.85 6.85 16.92
C ASP A 77 8.93 6.31 15.83
N ALA A 78 9.15 6.70 14.58
CA ALA A 78 8.26 6.41 13.46
C ALA A 78 8.24 4.95 13.01
N GLY A 79 8.94 4.04 13.67
CA GLY A 79 9.29 2.69 13.20
C GLY A 79 8.13 1.76 12.82
N VAL A 80 6.88 2.25 12.81
CA VAL A 80 5.69 1.60 12.28
C VAL A 80 5.17 2.35 11.06
N ILE A 81 5.02 1.61 9.96
CA ILE A 81 4.49 2.09 8.68
C ILE A 81 3.12 1.49 8.45
N ARG A 82 2.20 2.31 7.96
CA ARG A 82 0.85 1.89 7.60
C ARG A 82 0.81 1.53 6.12
N GLU A 83 0.22 0.39 5.83
CA GLU A 83 -0.12 -0.05 4.49
C GLU A 83 -1.63 -0.22 4.38
N LEU A 84 -2.25 0.54 3.47
CA LEU A 84 -3.69 0.48 3.23
C LEU A 84 -3.97 -0.46 2.06
N LEU A 85 -4.86 -1.42 2.33
CA LEU A 85 -5.31 -2.42 1.39
C LEU A 85 -6.79 -2.23 1.12
N TRP A 86 -7.12 -2.27 -0.16
CA TRP A 86 -8.49 -2.21 -0.67
C TRP A 86 -8.88 -3.59 -1.21
N GLY A 87 -10.15 -3.96 -1.00
CA GLY A 87 -10.69 -5.25 -1.41
C GLY A 87 -11.81 -5.74 -0.51
N ASP A 88 -12.69 -6.56 -1.06
CA ASP A 88 -13.83 -7.24 -0.40
C ASP A 88 -13.41 -8.37 0.57
N GLY A 89 -12.12 -8.42 0.96
CA GLY A 89 -11.57 -9.45 1.83
C GLY A 89 -11.02 -10.67 1.10
N ARG A 90 -11.40 -10.92 -0.18
CA ARG A 90 -10.82 -12.02 -0.99
C ARG A 90 -9.38 -11.75 -1.41
N LEU A 91 -8.97 -10.47 -1.41
CA LEU A 91 -7.61 -10.01 -1.69
C LEU A 91 -6.61 -10.17 -0.53
N LEU A 92 -7.04 -10.66 0.64
CA LEU A 92 -6.22 -10.73 1.85
C LEU A 92 -5.50 -12.08 2.02
N GLY A 93 -4.87 -12.55 0.94
CA GLY A 93 -3.96 -13.70 1.01
C GLY A 93 -2.77 -13.46 1.94
N LYS A 94 -1.96 -14.51 2.15
CA LYS A 94 -0.71 -14.41 2.92
C LYS A 94 0.15 -13.28 2.36
N THR A 95 0.52 -12.34 3.21
CA THR A 95 1.42 -11.23 2.87
C THR A 95 2.85 -11.62 3.22
N LEU A 96 3.76 -11.48 2.26
CA LEU A 96 5.20 -11.54 2.48
C LEU A 96 5.72 -10.10 2.57
N ALA A 97 6.63 -9.83 3.51
CA ALA A 97 7.22 -8.52 3.71
C ALA A 97 8.74 -8.62 3.75
N HIS A 98 9.42 -7.67 3.11
CA HIS A 98 10.87 -7.52 3.10
C HIS A 98 11.25 -6.11 3.52
N GLY A 99 12.28 -5.97 4.35
CA GLY A 99 12.72 -4.69 4.92
C GLY A 99 11.88 -4.18 6.09
N ALA A 100 10.86 -4.94 6.51
CA ALA A 100 10.03 -4.69 7.69
C ALA A 100 9.34 -5.99 8.13
N ASP A 101 8.98 -6.06 9.42
CA ASP A 101 8.18 -7.14 10.01
C ASP A 101 6.69 -6.81 9.93
N LEU A 102 5.86 -7.79 9.60
CA LEU A 102 4.40 -7.62 9.67
C LEU A 102 3.96 -7.71 11.13
N LEU A 103 3.57 -6.57 11.72
CA LEU A 103 3.14 -6.49 13.13
C LEU A 103 1.67 -6.89 13.32
N GLY A 104 0.88 -6.86 12.26
CA GLY A 104 -0.54 -7.19 12.27
C GLY A 104 -1.35 -6.31 11.33
N GLY A 105 -2.66 -6.35 11.48
CA GLY A 105 -3.56 -5.47 10.74
C GLY A 105 -4.92 -5.36 11.39
N ARG A 106 -5.69 -4.36 10.97
CA ARG A 106 -7.06 -4.13 11.42
C ARG A 106 -7.93 -3.65 10.28
N ARG A 107 -9.23 -3.89 10.39
CA ARG A 107 -10.21 -3.32 9.45
C ARG A 107 -10.56 -1.90 9.87
N GLU A 108 -10.53 -0.97 8.93
CA GLU A 108 -10.95 0.43 9.08
C GLU A 108 -12.01 0.72 8.00
N GLY A 109 -13.29 0.59 8.36
CA GLY A 109 -14.40 0.66 7.40
C GLY A 109 -14.28 -0.42 6.32
N GLY A 110 -14.29 -0.01 5.05
CA GLY A 110 -14.11 -0.89 3.89
C GLY A 110 -12.65 -1.24 3.55
N ARG A 111 -11.69 -0.90 4.41
CA ARG A 111 -10.25 -1.08 4.17
C ARG A 111 -9.62 -1.98 5.22
N VAL A 112 -8.50 -2.60 4.86
CA VAL A 112 -7.61 -3.24 5.85
C VAL A 112 -6.33 -2.43 5.93
N VAL A 113 -5.93 -2.09 7.16
CA VAL A 113 -4.66 -1.43 7.44
C VAL A 113 -3.72 -2.47 8.02
N GLN A 114 -2.60 -2.71 7.35
CA GLN A 114 -1.49 -3.50 7.88
C GLN A 114 -0.43 -2.59 8.48
N PHE A 115 0.18 -3.04 9.57
CA PHE A 115 1.26 -2.34 10.26
C PHE A 115 2.57 -3.07 10.00
N LEU A 116 3.53 -2.34 9.44
CA LEU A 116 4.86 -2.84 9.12
C LEU A 116 5.87 -2.20 10.08
N GLY A 117 6.49 -3.01 10.93
CA GLY A 117 7.47 -2.60 11.91
C GLY A 117 8.87 -2.66 11.34
N THR A 118 9.72 -1.74 11.75
CA THR A 118 11.13 -1.73 11.39
C THR A 118 11.98 -2.02 12.62
N ASN A 119 12.94 -2.95 12.48
CA ASN A 119 13.86 -3.33 13.54
C ASN A 119 15.29 -3.40 12.95
N PRO A 120 16.27 -2.62 13.44
CA PRO A 120 16.16 -1.64 14.53
C PRO A 120 15.26 -0.44 14.17
N PRO A 121 14.79 0.36 15.16
CA PRO A 121 14.09 1.61 14.89
C PRO A 121 14.90 2.55 13.99
N PRO A 122 14.23 3.34 13.13
CA PRO A 122 14.92 4.21 12.18
C PRO A 122 15.34 5.54 12.80
N ALA A 123 16.46 6.09 12.33
CA ALA A 123 16.84 7.46 12.66
C ALA A 123 16.01 8.49 11.87
N LYS A 124 15.94 9.72 12.38
CA LYS A 124 15.35 10.85 11.63
C LYS A 124 16.14 11.10 10.34
N GLY A 125 15.43 11.22 9.21
CA GLY A 125 15.99 11.39 7.87
C GLY A 125 16.43 10.08 7.21
N GLU A 126 16.44 8.96 7.93
CA GLU A 126 16.79 7.66 7.38
C GLU A 126 15.77 7.26 6.30
N ARG A 127 16.27 6.61 5.24
CA ARG A 127 15.44 6.03 4.19
C ARG A 127 15.47 4.52 4.23
N ARG A 128 14.30 3.90 4.17
CA ARG A 128 14.18 2.43 4.04
C ARG A 128 13.33 2.05 2.84
N ARG A 129 13.74 0.99 2.16
CA ARG A 129 12.95 0.31 1.14
C ARG A 129 12.24 -0.85 1.80
N ILE A 130 10.93 -0.91 1.60
CA ILE A 130 10.08 -1.99 2.10
C ILE A 130 9.28 -2.52 0.94
N GLU A 131 9.18 -3.83 0.87
CA GLU A 131 8.43 -4.52 -0.18
C GLU A 131 7.42 -5.46 0.46
N THR A 132 6.21 -5.47 -0.06
CA THR A 132 5.21 -6.48 0.27
C THR A 132 4.72 -7.16 -0.99
N GLU A 133 4.48 -8.46 -0.87
CA GLU A 133 3.93 -9.30 -1.94
C GLU A 133 2.70 -10.05 -1.44
N ARG A 134 1.68 -10.13 -2.28
CA ARG A 134 0.44 -10.88 -2.01
C ARG A 134 -0.01 -11.64 -3.23
N VAL A 135 -0.48 -12.86 -3.00
CA VAL A 135 -1.20 -13.63 -4.00
C VAL A 135 -2.67 -13.23 -3.96
N VAL A 136 -3.18 -12.84 -5.12
CA VAL A 136 -4.56 -12.44 -5.38
C VAL A 136 -5.24 -13.58 -6.12
N ARG A 137 -6.37 -14.08 -5.60
CA ARG A 137 -7.13 -15.19 -6.21
C ARG A 137 -8.56 -14.79 -6.54
N ASP A 138 -9.03 -15.18 -7.72
CA ASP A 138 -10.39 -15.02 -8.22
C ASP A 138 -10.96 -13.58 -8.09
N ALA A 139 -10.08 -12.59 -8.23
CA ALA A 139 -10.42 -11.18 -8.01
C ALA A 139 -10.44 -10.32 -9.27
N LEU A 140 -10.05 -10.88 -10.43
CA LEU A 140 -9.95 -10.16 -11.70
C LEU A 140 -10.82 -10.81 -12.79
N LEU A 141 -12.04 -11.21 -12.40
CA LEU A 141 -12.99 -11.97 -13.22
C LEU A 141 -14.10 -11.10 -13.84
N GLY A 142 -14.16 -9.82 -13.49
CA GLY A 142 -15.10 -8.85 -14.01
C GLY A 142 -14.77 -8.37 -15.41
N ALA A 143 -15.72 -7.68 -16.04
CA ALA A 143 -15.54 -7.06 -17.35
C ALA A 143 -14.67 -5.80 -17.29
N GLU A 144 -14.81 -5.01 -16.22
CA GLU A 144 -13.98 -3.87 -15.87
C GLU A 144 -13.23 -4.19 -14.58
N GLU A 145 -11.94 -3.91 -14.55
CA GLU A 145 -11.05 -4.16 -13.42
C GLU A 145 -10.16 -2.95 -13.17
N TYR A 146 -9.56 -2.87 -11.97
CA TYR A 146 -8.70 -1.75 -11.63
C TYR A 146 -7.58 -2.10 -10.63
N LEU A 147 -6.50 -1.32 -10.71
CA LEU A 147 -5.46 -1.25 -9.70
C LEU A 147 -5.52 0.13 -9.05
N GLU A 148 -5.61 0.14 -7.71
CA GLU A 148 -5.76 1.37 -6.94
C GLU A 148 -4.53 1.64 -6.06
N GLY A 149 -4.06 2.90 -6.07
CA GLY A 149 -3.09 3.41 -5.10
C GLY A 149 -3.67 4.58 -4.31
N PHE A 150 -3.50 4.56 -3.00
CA PHE A 150 -3.94 5.62 -2.09
C PHE A 150 -2.76 6.35 -1.46
N ALA A 151 -2.69 7.67 -1.62
CA ALA A 151 -1.62 8.50 -1.09
C ALA A 151 -1.94 8.98 0.34
N GLU A 152 -1.99 8.07 1.31
CA GLU A 152 -2.33 8.41 2.71
C GLU A 152 -1.34 9.42 3.33
N ARG A 153 -0.06 9.26 3.01
CA ARG A 153 1.03 10.09 3.53
C ARG A 153 1.58 10.98 2.43
N PRO A 154 2.27 12.08 2.76
CA PRO A 154 3.02 12.86 1.79
C PRO A 154 3.88 11.93 0.93
N THR A 155 3.66 11.97 -0.38
CA THR A 155 4.25 11.04 -1.33
C THR A 155 4.86 11.83 -2.48
N SER A 156 6.15 11.64 -2.77
CA SER A 156 6.82 12.37 -3.87
C SER A 156 6.55 11.74 -5.23
N ALA A 157 6.38 10.42 -5.31
CA ALA A 157 5.98 9.74 -6.53
C ALA A 157 5.11 8.52 -6.24
N LEU A 158 4.00 8.39 -6.97
CA LEU A 158 3.17 7.19 -7.03
C LEU A 158 3.30 6.53 -8.41
N LYS A 159 3.51 5.22 -8.44
CA LYS A 159 3.58 4.42 -9.67
C LYS A 159 2.57 3.28 -9.58
N LEU A 160 1.72 3.17 -10.59
CA LEU A 160 0.81 2.05 -10.77
C LEU A 160 1.20 1.31 -12.04
N ARG A 161 1.30 -0.01 -11.97
CA ARG A 161 1.63 -0.86 -13.11
C ARG A 161 0.79 -2.13 -13.09
N VAL A 162 0.28 -2.52 -14.24
CA VAL A 162 -0.41 -3.80 -14.44
C VAL A 162 0.33 -4.55 -15.53
N LEU A 163 0.74 -5.78 -15.26
CA LEU A 163 1.31 -6.70 -16.24
C LEU A 163 0.24 -7.73 -16.60
N PHE A 164 -0.02 -7.87 -17.89
CA PHE A 164 -0.99 -8.83 -18.41
C PHE A 164 -0.33 -10.16 -18.78
N PRO A 165 -1.05 -11.29 -18.70
CA PRO A 165 -0.56 -12.55 -19.24
C PRO A 165 -0.46 -12.46 -20.76
N GLU A 166 0.33 -13.33 -21.37
CA GLU A 166 0.32 -13.50 -22.82
C GLU A 166 -1.07 -13.96 -23.28
N GLY A 167 -1.56 -13.44 -24.41
CA GLY A 167 -2.86 -13.83 -24.98
C GLY A 167 -4.09 -13.12 -24.40
N ARG A 168 -3.99 -12.36 -23.30
CA ARG A 168 -5.09 -11.51 -22.79
C ARG A 168 -4.58 -10.16 -22.33
N PHE A 169 -4.95 -9.10 -23.04
CA PHE A 169 -4.58 -7.72 -22.72
C PHE A 169 -5.79 -6.80 -22.70
N ALA A 170 -5.67 -5.64 -22.05
CA ALA A 170 -6.75 -4.67 -21.99
C ALA A 170 -7.11 -4.09 -23.38
N ARG A 171 -8.40 -4.11 -23.74
CA ARG A 171 -8.96 -3.40 -24.90
C ARG A 171 -8.93 -1.89 -24.71
N THR A 172 -9.32 -1.44 -23.53
CA THR A 172 -9.32 -0.03 -23.15
C THR A 172 -8.77 0.11 -21.75
N ALA A 173 -8.09 1.22 -21.47
CA ALA A 173 -7.62 1.55 -20.14
C ALA A 173 -7.65 3.05 -19.89
N ARG A 174 -7.95 3.42 -18.64
CA ARG A 174 -8.04 4.80 -18.20
C ARG A 174 -7.42 4.98 -16.81
N ALA A 175 -6.93 6.18 -16.59
CA ALA A 175 -6.41 6.64 -15.32
C ALA A 175 -7.39 7.64 -14.70
N GLU A 176 -7.72 7.42 -13.43
CA GLU A 176 -8.72 8.19 -12.68
C GLU A 176 -8.17 8.63 -11.33
N MET A 177 -8.75 9.71 -10.79
CA MET A 177 -8.41 10.21 -9.47
C MET A 177 -9.68 10.58 -8.69
N THR A 178 -9.69 10.31 -7.39
CA THR A 178 -10.76 10.69 -6.47
C THR A 178 -10.18 11.45 -5.28
N PRO A 179 -10.64 12.69 -5.00
CA PRO A 179 -11.60 13.47 -5.80
C PRO A 179 -11.03 13.85 -7.18
N PRO A 180 -11.88 14.05 -8.21
CA PRO A 180 -11.41 14.37 -9.54
C PRO A 180 -10.82 15.79 -9.60
N ARG A 181 -9.63 15.95 -10.19
CA ARG A 181 -9.06 17.26 -10.55
C ARG A 181 -8.81 17.45 -12.03
N SER A 182 -8.78 16.36 -12.81
CA SER A 182 -8.57 16.40 -14.25
C SER A 182 -9.50 15.42 -14.93
N LYS A 183 -9.67 15.60 -16.24
CA LYS A 183 -10.39 14.64 -17.08
C LYS A 183 -9.70 13.28 -17.03
N LEU A 184 -10.49 12.23 -17.21
CA LEU A 184 -10.01 10.86 -17.38
C LEU A 184 -8.91 10.82 -18.45
N ARG A 185 -7.81 10.14 -18.15
CA ARG A 185 -6.69 10.01 -19.08
C ARG A 185 -6.67 8.60 -19.66
N THR A 186 -6.82 8.48 -20.98
CA THR A 186 -6.63 7.19 -21.67
C THR A 186 -5.19 6.72 -21.54
N ILE A 187 -5.00 5.46 -21.15
CA ILE A 187 -3.69 4.81 -21.07
C ILE A 187 -3.63 3.73 -22.15
N ARG A 188 -2.55 3.72 -22.92
CA ARG A 188 -2.30 2.68 -23.93
C ARG A 188 -1.39 1.59 -23.34
N PRO A 189 -1.72 0.30 -23.51
CA PRO A 189 -0.80 -0.78 -23.19
C PRO A 189 0.51 -0.64 -23.97
N ARG A 190 1.62 -1.07 -23.36
CA ARG A 190 2.93 -1.18 -24.02
C ARG A 190 3.41 -2.61 -23.92
N ILE A 191 3.96 -3.15 -25.00
CA ILE A 191 4.54 -4.49 -25.02
C ILE A 191 5.97 -4.42 -24.47
N GLY A 192 6.26 -5.25 -23.48
CA GLY A 192 7.58 -5.41 -22.89
C GLY A 192 8.51 -6.27 -23.75
N LYS A 193 9.78 -6.36 -23.36
CA LYS A 193 10.77 -7.25 -24.02
C LYS A 193 10.43 -8.73 -23.84
N ASP A 194 9.68 -9.04 -22.81
CA ASP A 194 9.13 -10.35 -22.46
C ASP A 194 7.84 -10.68 -23.24
N GLY A 195 7.43 -9.84 -24.21
CA GLY A 195 6.20 -10.05 -24.98
C GLY A 195 4.91 -9.69 -24.22
N ARG A 196 4.99 -9.42 -22.92
CA ARG A 196 3.82 -9.13 -22.09
C ARG A 196 3.37 -7.68 -22.26
N ALA A 197 2.05 -7.47 -22.35
CA ALA A 197 1.47 -6.13 -22.35
C ALA A 197 1.47 -5.56 -20.93
N ALA A 198 1.72 -4.25 -20.81
CA ALA A 198 1.73 -3.55 -19.54
C ALA A 198 1.01 -2.20 -19.63
N LEU A 199 0.20 -1.89 -18.61
CA LEU A 199 -0.27 -0.54 -18.33
C LEU A 199 0.64 0.10 -17.29
N SER A 200 0.91 1.39 -17.42
CA SER A 200 1.72 2.11 -16.45
C SER A 200 1.28 3.55 -16.32
N TRP A 201 1.15 4.02 -15.08
CA TRP A 201 0.87 5.40 -14.76
C TRP A 201 1.76 5.87 -13.62
N THR A 202 2.40 7.03 -13.80
CA THR A 202 3.24 7.66 -12.79
C THR A 202 2.71 9.05 -12.48
N ILE A 203 2.57 9.34 -11.19
CA ILE A 203 2.10 10.61 -10.65
C ILE A 203 3.24 11.19 -9.82
N ARG A 204 3.57 12.46 -10.07
CA ARG A 204 4.53 13.21 -9.25
C ARG A 204 3.76 14.03 -8.24
N ASN A 205 4.20 14.00 -6.99
CA ASN A 205 3.56 14.69 -5.86
C ASN A 205 2.04 14.45 -5.82
N PRO A 206 1.56 13.19 -5.77
CA PRO A 206 0.14 12.91 -5.59
C PRO A 206 -0.43 13.65 -4.37
N ASP A 207 -1.67 14.07 -4.48
CA ASP A 207 -2.42 14.73 -3.42
C ASP A 207 -2.59 13.80 -2.22
N GLU A 208 -2.32 14.32 -1.04
CA GLU A 208 -2.54 13.57 0.19
C GLU A 208 -4.02 13.22 0.33
N LEU A 209 -4.31 11.98 0.74
CA LEU A 209 -5.65 11.41 0.85
C LEU A 209 -6.42 11.28 -0.48
N ALA A 210 -5.75 11.45 -1.63
CA ALA A 210 -6.34 11.11 -2.91
C ALA A 210 -6.15 9.64 -3.28
N THR A 211 -7.11 9.13 -4.04
CA THR A 211 -7.11 7.79 -4.60
C THR A 211 -6.83 7.86 -6.09
N TYR A 212 -5.93 7.02 -6.58
CA TYR A 212 -5.53 6.94 -7.99
C TYR A 212 -5.83 5.56 -8.52
N ARG A 213 -6.59 5.47 -9.62
CA ARG A 213 -7.00 4.20 -10.22
C ARG A 213 -6.48 4.07 -11.64
N LEU A 214 -5.91 2.91 -11.93
CA LEU A 214 -5.63 2.46 -13.28
C LEU A 214 -6.65 1.38 -13.61
N ALA A 215 -7.71 1.74 -14.32
CA ALA A 215 -8.83 0.88 -14.68
C ALA A 215 -8.72 0.39 -16.13
N TRP A 216 -9.19 -0.81 -16.41
CA TRP A 216 -9.17 -1.40 -17.74
C TRP A 216 -10.38 -2.31 -18.01
N ASN A 217 -10.65 -2.51 -19.31
CA ASN A 217 -11.57 -3.53 -19.79
C ASN A 217 -10.80 -4.59 -20.58
N TRP A 218 -11.17 -5.85 -20.41
CA TRP A 218 -10.62 -7.00 -21.14
C TRP A 218 -11.07 -7.05 -22.61
#